data_AF-A0A1I2M438-F1
#
_entry.id   AF-A0A1I2M438-F1
#
_cell.length_a   1.000
_cell.length_b   1.000
_cell.length_c   1.000
_cell.angle_alpha   90.00
_cell.angle_beta   90.00
_cell.angle_gamma   90.00
#
_symmetry.space_group_name_H-M   'P 1'
#
loop_
_entity.id
_entity.type
_entity.pdbx_description
1 polymer ?
#
loop_
_entity_poly.entity_id
_entity_poly.type
_entity_poly.pdbx_seq_one_letter_code
_entity_poly.pdbx_strand_id
1 'polypeptide(L)'
;MPRTSPLPKAELHLHIEGTLEPELAFTLAARNGIALPYPTTQALRQAYSFTDLQSFLDLYYALMAVLRTERDFADLMAAYLERAAEQGVRHAEIFFDPQAHTARGVPIGTVIDGLAGALEKEGGRHGISGGLIMCFLRDEPAESALETFEAARPYFGVITGIGLDSAEVGHPPAAFREVYERAAAAGLRRVAHAGEEGPPAYVREALDVLGVERIDHGIRSLEDPELVARLVREQVPLTVCPLSNVRLRCVSSLAAHPLPRMLAEGLRVTVNSDDPAYFGGYADDNFAAVRAALPLTGEDERTLARNSFLAAFLDHDEPRRARLLAEVEAYDVG
;
A
#
# COMPACT_ATOMS: atom_id res chain seq x y z
N MET A 1 -15.21 -26.57 0.23
CA MET A 1 -16.44 -25.78 0.04
C MET A 1 -16.03 -24.32 -0.16
N PRO A 2 -16.79 -23.43 -0.81
CA PRO A 2 -16.42 -22.01 -0.81
C PRO A 2 -16.33 -21.50 0.63
N ARG A 3 -15.28 -20.76 0.97
CA ARG A 3 -15.08 -20.24 2.34
C ARG A 3 -16.24 -19.32 2.70
N THR A 4 -16.74 -19.44 3.93
CA THR A 4 -17.92 -18.70 4.42
C THR A 4 -17.59 -17.27 4.84
N SER A 5 -16.30 -16.96 5.05
CA SER A 5 -15.79 -15.61 5.36
C SER A 5 -14.34 -15.45 4.86
N PRO A 6 -13.87 -14.25 4.52
CA PRO A 6 -12.47 -13.98 4.17
C PRO A 6 -11.49 -14.29 5.31
N LEU A 7 -10.25 -14.64 4.97
CA LEU A 7 -9.18 -14.86 5.94
C LEU A 7 -8.83 -13.54 6.65
N PRO A 8 -8.82 -13.47 8.00
CA PRO A 8 -8.39 -12.28 8.73
C PRO A 8 -6.96 -11.91 8.35
N LYS A 9 -6.73 -10.64 8.00
CA LYS A 9 -5.41 -10.15 7.56
C LYS A 9 -5.20 -8.68 7.89
N ALA A 10 -3.96 -8.25 7.92
CA ALA A 10 -3.59 -6.84 7.84
C ALA A 10 -3.26 -6.47 6.39
N GLU A 11 -3.61 -5.26 5.99
CA GLU A 11 -3.22 -4.65 4.73
C GLU A 11 -2.19 -3.55 5.03
N LEU A 12 -0.97 -3.70 4.50
CA LEU A 12 0.21 -2.94 4.90
C LEU A 12 0.82 -2.12 3.75
N HIS A 13 0.22 -2.24 2.58
CA HIS A 13 0.64 -1.62 1.34
C HIS A 13 -0.62 -1.40 0.51
N LEU A 14 -1.12 -0.18 0.62
CA LEU A 14 -2.31 0.29 -0.07
C LEU A 14 -2.23 1.80 -0.17
N HIS A 15 -2.32 2.31 -1.38
CA HIS A 15 -2.44 3.75 -1.64
C HIS A 15 -3.90 4.13 -1.60
N ILE A 16 -4.26 5.13 -0.79
CA ILE A 16 -5.67 5.48 -0.59
C ILE A 16 -6.30 6.04 -1.87
N GLU A 17 -5.53 6.78 -2.65
CA GLU A 17 -5.92 7.30 -3.95
C GLU A 17 -6.13 6.14 -4.96
N GLY A 18 -5.42 5.02 -4.75
CA GLY A 18 -5.56 3.74 -5.47
C GLY A 18 -6.88 3.02 -5.24
N THR A 19 -7.69 3.51 -4.29
CA THR A 19 -9.03 3.01 -3.98
C THR A 19 -10.14 3.79 -4.67
N LEU A 20 -9.80 4.80 -5.49
CA LEU A 20 -10.77 5.68 -6.14
C LEU A 20 -11.53 4.94 -7.26
N GLU A 21 -12.64 4.31 -6.87
CA GLU A 21 -13.56 3.65 -7.79
C GLU A 21 -14.25 4.67 -8.72
N PRO A 22 -14.55 4.28 -9.98
CA PRO A 22 -15.22 5.15 -10.95
C PRO A 22 -16.51 5.80 -10.44
N GLU A 23 -17.33 5.07 -9.68
CA GLU A 23 -18.56 5.59 -9.07
C GLU A 23 -18.29 6.78 -8.14
N LEU A 24 -17.27 6.66 -7.28
CA LEU A 24 -16.88 7.73 -6.37
C LEU A 24 -16.26 8.89 -7.16
N ALA A 25 -15.38 8.60 -8.13
CA ALA A 25 -14.77 9.63 -8.97
C ALA A 25 -15.82 10.53 -9.64
N PHE A 26 -16.88 9.96 -10.21
CA PHE A 26 -17.98 10.74 -10.83
C PHE A 26 -18.79 11.53 -9.80
N THR A 27 -19.01 10.98 -8.61
CA THR A 27 -19.70 11.67 -7.51
C THR A 27 -18.91 12.89 -7.04
N LEU A 28 -17.59 12.74 -6.85
CA LEU A 28 -16.69 13.81 -6.46
C LEU A 28 -16.53 14.86 -7.56
N ALA A 29 -16.43 14.41 -8.82
CA ALA A 29 -16.39 15.30 -9.98
C ALA A 29 -17.62 16.20 -10.07
N ALA A 30 -18.82 15.62 -9.92
CA ALA A 30 -20.08 16.37 -9.91
C ALA A 30 -20.14 17.34 -8.72
N ARG A 31 -19.70 16.92 -7.53
CA ARG A 31 -19.66 17.76 -6.32
C ARG A 31 -18.75 18.98 -6.50
N ASN A 32 -17.60 18.79 -7.13
CA ASN A 32 -16.56 19.81 -7.25
C ASN A 32 -16.60 20.57 -8.58
N GLY A 33 -17.60 20.31 -9.44
CA GLY A 33 -17.74 20.97 -10.74
C GLY A 33 -16.59 20.65 -11.71
N ILE A 34 -16.02 19.45 -11.61
CA ILE A 34 -14.91 18.99 -12.43
C ILE A 34 -15.44 18.11 -13.57
N ALA A 35 -14.99 18.37 -14.79
CA ALA A 35 -15.28 17.50 -15.92
C ALA A 35 -14.23 16.38 -15.99
N LEU A 36 -14.67 15.13 -15.84
CA LEU A 36 -13.83 13.97 -16.12
C LEU A 36 -13.65 13.81 -17.64
N PRO A 37 -12.47 13.37 -18.12
CA PRO A 37 -12.24 13.10 -19.55
C PRO A 37 -12.93 11.81 -20.04
N TYR A 38 -13.89 11.28 -19.27
CA TYR A 38 -14.64 10.06 -19.55
C TYR A 38 -16.13 10.33 -19.44
N PRO A 39 -16.95 9.86 -20.40
CA PRO A 39 -18.39 10.15 -20.41
C PRO A 39 -19.20 9.33 -19.40
N THR A 40 -18.69 8.18 -18.95
CA THR A 40 -19.39 7.24 -18.05
C THR A 40 -18.41 6.50 -17.14
N THR A 41 -18.91 5.94 -16.03
CA THR A 41 -18.12 5.05 -15.15
C THR A 41 -17.59 3.84 -15.91
N GLN A 42 -18.38 3.29 -16.85
CA GLN A 42 -17.94 2.17 -17.69
C GLN A 42 -16.78 2.54 -18.62
N ALA A 43 -16.80 3.74 -19.20
CA ALA A 43 -15.71 4.23 -20.04
C ALA A 43 -14.43 4.43 -19.20
N LEU A 44 -14.57 4.92 -17.97
CA LEU A 44 -13.45 5.04 -17.03
C LEU A 44 -12.87 3.67 -16.64
N ARG A 45 -13.71 2.68 -16.32
CA ARG A 45 -13.24 1.29 -16.06
C ARG A 45 -12.45 0.70 -17.23
N GLN A 46 -12.88 0.98 -18.47
CA GLN A 46 -12.18 0.50 -19.66
C GLN A 46 -10.81 1.17 -19.84
N ALA A 47 -10.62 2.38 -19.31
CA ALA A 47 -9.34 3.07 -19.30
C ALA A 47 -8.35 2.46 -18.29
N TYR A 48 -8.82 1.63 -17.34
CA TYR A 48 -7.96 0.90 -16.39
C TYR A 48 -7.29 -0.29 -17.08
N SER A 49 -6.53 -0.03 -18.14
CA SER A 49 -5.79 -0.99 -18.93
C SER A 49 -4.39 -0.43 -19.20
N PHE A 50 -3.40 -0.92 -18.47
CA PHE A 50 -2.06 -0.34 -18.42
C PHE A 50 -1.04 -1.17 -19.21
N THR A 51 -0.03 -0.49 -19.75
CA THR A 51 1.12 -1.09 -20.46
C THR A 51 2.35 -1.21 -19.58
N ASP A 52 2.49 -0.34 -18.59
CA ASP A 52 3.61 -0.19 -17.65
C ASP A 52 3.19 0.71 -16.46
N LEU A 53 4.07 0.88 -15.46
CA LEU A 53 3.87 1.75 -14.30
C LEU A 53 3.51 3.20 -14.68
N GLN A 54 4.21 3.79 -15.65
CA GLN A 54 3.97 5.17 -16.05
C GLN A 54 2.56 5.38 -16.61
N SER A 55 2.08 4.48 -17.47
CA SER A 55 0.73 4.54 -18.04
C SER A 55 -0.38 4.44 -16.98
N PHE A 56 -0.09 3.77 -15.86
CA PHE A 56 -0.95 3.74 -14.68
C PHE A 56 -0.90 5.08 -13.92
N LEU A 57 0.31 5.56 -13.60
CA LEU A 57 0.52 6.81 -12.86
C LEU A 57 -0.13 8.01 -13.56
N ASP A 58 -0.09 8.08 -14.89
CA ASP A 58 -0.73 9.13 -15.68
C ASP A 58 -2.25 9.21 -15.41
N LEU A 59 -2.93 8.06 -15.36
CA LEU A 59 -4.37 8.00 -15.08
C LEU A 59 -4.68 8.19 -13.60
N TYR A 60 -3.86 7.60 -12.74
CA TYR A 60 -3.93 7.71 -11.29
C TYR A 60 -3.92 9.18 -10.86
N TYR A 61 -2.88 9.94 -11.22
CA TYR A 61 -2.77 11.36 -10.89
C TYR A 61 -3.84 12.23 -11.57
N ALA A 62 -4.27 11.88 -12.79
CA ALA A 62 -5.34 12.61 -13.47
C ALA A 62 -6.68 12.49 -12.72
N LEU A 63 -7.02 11.31 -12.21
CA LEU A 63 -8.27 11.08 -11.49
C LEU A 63 -8.31 11.78 -10.14
N MET A 64 -7.16 11.88 -9.46
CA MET A 64 -7.07 12.61 -8.20
C MET A 64 -7.50 14.08 -8.31
N ALA A 65 -7.63 14.66 -9.52
CA ALA A 65 -8.18 15.99 -9.73
C ALA A 65 -9.52 16.21 -9.02
N VAL A 66 -10.34 15.16 -8.87
CA VAL A 66 -11.66 15.23 -8.22
C VAL A 66 -11.59 15.39 -6.69
N LEU A 67 -10.43 15.15 -6.06
CA LEU A 67 -10.21 15.29 -4.62
C LEU A 67 -9.78 16.72 -4.30
N ARG A 68 -10.68 17.51 -3.68
CA ARG A 68 -10.51 18.96 -3.48
C ARG A 68 -10.70 19.43 -2.04
N THR A 69 -11.59 18.79 -1.31
CA THR A 69 -12.07 19.17 0.02
C THR A 69 -11.84 18.05 1.01
N GLU A 70 -11.81 18.37 2.30
CA GLU A 70 -11.63 17.41 3.39
C GLU A 70 -12.66 16.27 3.30
N ARG A 71 -13.90 16.61 2.92
CA ARG A 71 -14.97 15.63 2.68
C ARG A 71 -14.67 14.65 1.55
N ASP A 72 -13.95 15.06 0.51
CA ASP A 72 -13.60 14.16 -0.59
C ASP A 72 -12.64 13.07 -0.11
N PHE A 73 -11.65 13.44 0.69
CA PHE A 73 -10.71 12.49 1.31
C PHE A 73 -11.40 11.61 2.36
N ALA A 74 -12.32 12.18 3.15
CA ALA A 74 -13.11 11.42 4.12
C ALA A 74 -14.01 10.39 3.44
N ASP A 75 -14.69 10.76 2.35
CA ASP A 75 -15.54 9.84 1.58
C ASP A 75 -14.71 8.73 0.92
N LEU A 76 -13.49 9.04 0.44
CA LEU A 76 -12.55 8.06 -0.11
C LEU A 76 -12.10 7.03 0.94
N MET A 77 -11.65 7.50 2.10
CA MET A 77 -11.27 6.63 3.23
C MET A 77 -12.44 5.77 3.71
N ALA A 78 -13.65 6.35 3.83
CA ALA A 78 -14.84 5.61 4.22
C ALA A 78 -15.18 4.49 3.23
N ALA A 79 -15.13 4.77 1.93
CA ALA A 79 -15.38 3.78 0.88
C ALA A 79 -14.37 2.63 0.91
N TYR A 80 -13.09 2.95 1.09
CA TYR A 80 -12.05 1.93 1.27
C TYR A 80 -12.33 1.05 2.48
N LEU A 81 -12.57 1.64 3.66
CA LEU A 81 -12.75 0.88 4.91
C LEU A 81 -13.98 -0.03 4.89
N GLU A 82 -15.07 0.42 4.26
CA GLU A 82 -16.25 -0.42 4.04
C GLU A 82 -15.88 -1.66 3.23
N ARG A 83 -15.19 -1.47 2.11
CA ARG A 83 -14.75 -2.58 1.24
C ARG A 83 -13.71 -3.46 1.93
N ALA A 84 -12.74 -2.89 2.62
CA ALA A 84 -11.69 -3.61 3.33
C ALA A 84 -12.26 -4.54 4.41
N ALA A 85 -13.33 -4.13 5.10
CA ALA A 85 -14.02 -4.95 6.09
C ALA A 85 -14.59 -6.23 5.48
N GLU A 86 -15.22 -6.09 4.29
CA GLU A 86 -15.73 -7.21 3.49
C GLU A 86 -14.62 -8.13 2.96
N GLN A 87 -13.37 -7.66 2.95
CA GLN A 87 -12.18 -8.37 2.45
C GLN A 87 -11.37 -9.03 3.58
N GLY A 88 -11.90 -9.02 4.81
CA GLY A 88 -11.25 -9.63 5.97
C GLY A 88 -10.11 -8.81 6.56
N VAL A 89 -9.95 -7.54 6.15
CA VAL A 89 -8.96 -6.65 6.74
C VAL A 89 -9.36 -6.35 8.20
N ARG A 90 -8.39 -6.40 9.10
CA ARG A 90 -8.54 -6.06 10.54
C ARG A 90 -7.60 -4.92 10.96
N HIS A 91 -6.56 -4.70 10.18
CA HIS A 91 -5.60 -3.63 10.35
C HIS A 91 -5.18 -3.10 8.99
N ALA A 92 -5.17 -1.79 8.80
CA ALA A 92 -4.77 -1.14 7.55
C ALA A 92 -3.73 -0.05 7.80
N GLU A 93 -2.55 -0.18 7.20
CA GLU A 93 -1.55 0.90 7.13
C GLU A 93 -1.61 1.50 5.73
N ILE A 94 -2.07 2.74 5.66
CA ILE A 94 -2.64 3.32 4.44
C ILE A 94 -1.71 4.43 3.96
N PHE A 95 -1.23 4.28 2.73
CA PHE A 95 -0.33 5.20 2.07
C PHE A 95 -1.15 6.35 1.47
N PHE A 96 -0.57 7.54 1.45
CA PHE A 96 -1.14 8.71 0.76
C PHE A 96 -0.04 9.65 0.30
N ASP A 97 -0.31 10.40 -0.77
CA ASP A 97 0.66 11.19 -1.52
C ASP A 97 0.40 12.70 -1.39
N PRO A 98 0.81 13.36 -0.29
CA PRO A 98 0.56 14.79 -0.10
C PRO A 98 1.01 15.64 -1.29
N GLN A 99 2.16 15.32 -1.90
CA GLN A 99 2.73 16.06 -3.02
C GLN A 99 1.80 16.04 -4.25
N ALA A 100 1.11 14.93 -4.51
CA ALA A 100 0.15 14.82 -5.60
C ALA A 100 -1.05 15.77 -5.42
N HIS A 101 -1.37 16.13 -4.18
CA HIS A 101 -2.47 17.02 -3.83
C HIS A 101 -2.03 18.49 -3.70
N THR A 102 -0.91 18.75 -3.01
CA THR A 102 -0.40 20.12 -2.79
C THR A 102 0.03 20.78 -4.09
N ALA A 103 0.59 20.03 -5.04
CA ALA A 103 0.89 20.51 -6.39
C ALA A 103 -0.35 21.03 -7.13
N ARG A 104 -1.56 20.57 -6.75
CA ARG A 104 -2.85 21.02 -7.30
C ARG A 104 -3.52 22.12 -6.47
N GLY A 105 -2.83 22.65 -5.48
CA GLY A 105 -3.33 23.71 -4.59
C GLY A 105 -4.28 23.21 -3.50
N VAL A 106 -4.33 21.90 -3.22
CA VAL A 106 -5.05 21.36 -2.06
C VAL A 106 -4.14 21.46 -0.84
N PRO A 107 -4.53 22.18 0.23
CA PRO A 107 -3.70 22.27 1.44
C PRO A 107 -3.44 20.89 2.05
N ILE A 108 -2.24 20.66 2.57
CA ILE A 108 -1.86 19.38 3.18
C ILE A 108 -2.80 18.97 4.32
N GLY A 109 -3.25 19.94 5.13
CA GLY A 109 -4.22 19.70 6.20
C GLY A 109 -5.56 19.17 5.68
N THR A 110 -6.05 19.69 4.55
CA THR A 110 -7.29 19.18 3.92
C THR A 110 -7.21 17.69 3.60
N VAL A 111 -6.03 17.22 3.19
CA VAL A 111 -5.78 15.80 2.91
C VAL A 111 -5.75 15.00 4.22
N ILE A 112 -4.86 15.38 5.13
CA ILE A 112 -4.59 14.61 6.35
C ILE A 112 -5.81 14.60 7.28
N ASP A 113 -6.47 15.74 7.49
CA ASP A 113 -7.63 15.84 8.39
C ASP A 113 -8.80 14.99 7.86
N GLY A 114 -9.03 14.98 6.55
CA GLY A 114 -10.06 14.18 5.91
C GLY A 114 -9.79 12.68 6.03
N LEU A 115 -8.57 12.25 5.76
CA LEU A 115 -8.17 10.84 5.87
C LEU A 115 -8.15 10.36 7.33
N ALA A 116 -7.51 11.11 8.23
CA ALA A 116 -7.35 10.73 9.64
C ALA A 116 -8.70 10.70 10.36
N GLY A 117 -9.55 11.72 10.16
CA GLY A 117 -10.87 11.78 10.77
C GLY A 117 -11.78 10.65 10.32
N ALA A 118 -11.74 10.29 9.04
CA ALA A 118 -12.49 9.15 8.51
C ALA A 118 -11.93 7.81 8.99
N LEU A 119 -10.60 7.66 9.08
CA LEU A 119 -9.97 6.44 9.59
C LEU A 119 -10.36 6.18 11.06
N GLU A 120 -10.32 7.21 11.90
CA GLU A 120 -10.73 7.09 13.31
C GLU A 120 -12.20 6.67 13.43
N LYS A 121 -13.09 7.36 12.71
CA LYS A 121 -14.53 7.17 12.82
C LYS A 121 -15.01 5.87 12.15
N GLU A 122 -14.70 5.68 10.89
CA GLU A 122 -15.19 4.57 10.08
C GLU A 122 -14.40 3.28 10.39
N GLY A 123 -13.11 3.38 10.70
CA GLY A 123 -12.31 2.23 11.15
C GLY A 123 -12.91 1.61 12.41
N GLY A 124 -13.28 2.44 13.39
CA GLY A 124 -13.99 1.99 14.59
C GLY A 124 -15.33 1.30 14.29
N ARG A 125 -16.10 1.82 13.33
CA ARG A 125 -17.38 1.23 12.89
C ARG A 125 -17.20 -0.16 12.25
N HIS A 126 -16.12 -0.35 11.50
CA HIS A 126 -15.83 -1.60 10.80
C HIS A 126 -14.95 -2.58 11.60
N GLY A 127 -14.48 -2.19 12.79
CA GLY A 127 -13.53 -2.99 13.57
C GLY A 127 -12.15 -3.07 12.92
N ILE A 128 -11.80 -2.09 12.08
CA ILE A 128 -10.50 -1.97 11.42
C ILE A 128 -9.68 -0.95 12.20
N SER A 129 -8.51 -1.39 12.67
CA SER A 129 -7.49 -0.50 13.18
C SER A 129 -6.58 -0.03 12.07
N GLY A 130 -5.80 1.04 12.26
CA GLY A 130 -4.89 1.46 11.20
C GLY A 130 -4.05 2.68 11.53
N GLY A 131 -3.30 3.12 10.53
CA GLY A 131 -2.47 4.30 10.59
C GLY A 131 -2.17 4.84 9.19
N LEU A 132 -1.86 6.13 9.11
CA LEU A 132 -1.48 6.77 7.85
C LEU A 132 0.04 6.74 7.66
N ILE A 133 0.49 6.40 6.45
CA ILE A 133 1.89 6.47 6.03
C ILE A 133 1.98 7.54 4.95
N MET A 134 2.74 8.59 5.24
CA MET A 134 2.90 9.71 4.32
C MET A 134 4.01 9.40 3.32
N CYS A 135 3.67 9.23 2.06
CA CYS A 135 4.62 8.91 1.03
C CYS A 135 5.24 10.14 0.37
N PHE A 136 6.44 9.94 -0.18
CA PHE A 136 7.14 10.93 -0.99
C PHE A 136 7.28 10.41 -2.42
N LEU A 137 6.99 11.28 -3.38
CA LEU A 137 7.10 10.97 -4.81
C LEU A 137 8.57 11.00 -5.21
N ARG A 138 9.15 9.84 -5.54
CA ARG A 138 10.60 9.72 -5.78
C ARG A 138 11.09 10.29 -7.11
N ASP A 139 10.15 10.52 -8.02
CA ASP A 139 10.36 11.17 -9.31
C ASP A 139 10.39 12.70 -9.23
N GLU A 140 10.06 13.26 -8.07
CA GLU A 140 10.26 14.66 -7.72
C GLU A 140 11.61 14.91 -7.00
N PRO A 141 12.11 16.15 -6.96
CA PRO A 141 13.33 16.49 -6.22
C PRO A 141 13.21 16.17 -4.73
N ALA A 142 14.26 15.63 -4.12
CA ALA A 142 14.28 15.27 -2.70
C ALA A 142 14.02 16.47 -1.76
N GLU A 143 14.33 17.69 -2.22
CA GLU A 143 14.00 18.93 -1.53
C GLU A 143 12.49 19.10 -1.32
N SER A 144 11.67 18.69 -2.30
CA SER A 144 10.21 18.76 -2.19
C SER A 144 9.65 17.78 -1.15
N ALA A 145 10.31 16.63 -0.95
CA ALA A 145 9.99 15.71 0.14
C ALA A 145 10.28 16.32 1.51
N LEU A 146 11.40 17.06 1.65
CA LEU A 146 11.72 17.79 2.87
C LEU A 146 10.70 18.91 3.16
N GLU A 147 10.30 19.66 2.14
CA GLU A 147 9.24 20.68 2.28
C GLU A 147 7.92 20.07 2.75
N THR A 148 7.55 18.93 2.16
CA THR A 148 6.34 18.17 2.52
C THR A 148 6.41 17.65 3.95
N PHE A 149 7.56 17.11 4.36
CA PHE A 149 7.82 16.66 5.73
C PHE A 149 7.64 17.77 6.76
N GLU A 150 8.23 18.95 6.51
CA GLU A 150 8.10 20.09 7.43
C GLU A 150 6.66 20.62 7.47
N ALA A 151 5.96 20.64 6.33
CA ALA A 151 4.55 21.04 6.27
C ALA A 151 3.63 20.06 7.03
N ALA A 152 3.96 18.77 7.07
CA ALA A 152 3.21 17.74 7.77
C ALA A 152 3.50 17.67 9.28
N ARG A 153 4.52 18.38 9.78
CA ARG A 153 4.94 18.34 11.19
C ARG A 153 3.81 18.54 12.22
N PRO A 154 2.82 19.45 12.01
CA PRO A 154 1.69 19.59 12.93
C PRO A 154 0.82 18.32 13.07
N TYR A 155 0.94 17.39 12.12
CA TYR A 155 0.12 16.20 11.97
C TYR A 155 0.83 14.89 12.36
N PHE A 156 2.06 14.93 12.89
CA PHE A 156 2.78 13.72 13.32
C PHE A 156 2.07 12.92 14.43
N GLY A 157 1.08 13.52 15.11
CA GLY A 157 0.22 12.78 16.05
C GLY A 157 -0.74 11.79 15.40
N VAL A 158 -1.02 11.93 14.09
CA VAL A 158 -1.93 11.05 13.32
C VAL A 158 -1.23 10.29 12.19
N ILE A 159 0.00 10.67 11.85
CA ILE A 159 0.85 9.96 10.87
C ILE A 159 1.69 8.93 11.61
N THR A 160 1.62 7.67 11.18
CA THR A 160 2.37 6.55 11.76
C THR A 160 3.79 6.46 11.21
N GLY A 161 3.97 6.76 9.92
CA GLY A 161 5.25 6.61 9.25
C GLY A 161 5.35 7.40 7.96
N ILE A 162 6.50 7.28 7.31
CA ILE A 162 6.76 7.77 5.97
C ILE A 162 7.03 6.63 4.99
N GLY A 163 6.71 6.87 3.72
CA GLY A 163 6.95 5.98 2.59
C GLY A 163 7.74 6.68 1.47
N LEU A 164 8.11 5.92 0.44
CA LEU A 164 8.71 6.41 -0.81
C LEU A 164 8.17 5.55 -1.93
N ASP A 165 7.58 6.17 -2.95
CA ASP A 165 6.89 5.52 -4.05
C ASP A 165 7.02 6.34 -5.34
N SER A 166 6.10 6.15 -6.29
CA SER A 166 6.19 6.62 -7.66
C SER A 166 7.30 5.94 -8.48
N ALA A 167 7.65 6.51 -9.64
CA ALA A 167 8.50 5.85 -10.63
C ALA A 167 9.86 5.40 -10.04
N GLU A 168 10.07 4.08 -9.95
CA GLU A 168 11.26 3.53 -9.28
C GLU A 168 12.53 3.65 -10.12
N VAL A 169 12.48 3.27 -11.39
CA VAL A 169 13.66 3.17 -12.26
C VAL A 169 14.26 4.55 -12.51
N GLY A 170 15.54 4.73 -12.13
CA GLY A 170 16.26 5.99 -12.30
C GLY A 170 16.22 6.92 -11.08
N HIS A 171 15.42 6.58 -10.06
CA HIS A 171 15.20 7.38 -8.87
C HIS A 171 15.64 6.64 -7.61
N PRO A 172 16.95 6.47 -7.34
CA PRO A 172 17.45 5.60 -6.28
C PRO A 172 17.01 6.04 -4.87
N PRO A 173 16.75 5.09 -3.94
CA PRO A 173 16.35 5.42 -2.56
C PRO A 173 17.32 6.37 -1.86
N ALA A 174 18.63 6.23 -2.10
CA ALA A 174 19.66 7.03 -1.41
C ALA A 174 19.49 8.56 -1.57
N ALA A 175 18.79 9.04 -2.61
CA ALA A 175 18.50 10.47 -2.79
C ALA A 175 17.64 11.05 -1.64
N PHE A 176 16.84 10.22 -0.96
CA PHE A 176 15.90 10.64 0.08
C PHE A 176 16.44 10.43 1.50
N ARG A 177 17.74 10.15 1.66
CA ARG A 177 18.38 9.93 2.97
C ARG A 177 17.99 10.98 4.01
N GLU A 178 18.08 12.26 3.66
CA GLU A 178 17.90 13.34 4.63
C GLU A 178 16.49 13.36 5.24
N VAL A 179 15.44 13.21 4.41
CA VAL A 179 14.06 13.20 4.93
C VAL A 179 13.79 11.97 5.80
N TYR A 180 14.40 10.83 5.48
CA TYR A 180 14.30 9.61 6.28
C TYR A 180 15.03 9.71 7.63
N GLU A 181 16.20 10.36 7.66
CA GLU A 181 16.92 10.66 8.91
C GLU A 181 16.11 11.59 9.81
N ARG A 182 15.46 12.62 9.23
CA ARG A 182 14.56 13.52 9.97
C ARG A 182 13.31 12.82 10.49
N ALA A 183 12.71 11.95 9.68
CA ALA A 183 11.54 11.16 10.09
C ALA A 183 11.88 10.20 11.24
N ALA A 184 13.03 9.53 11.18
CA ALA A 184 13.53 8.71 12.27
C ALA A 184 13.72 9.54 13.56
N ALA A 185 14.32 10.73 13.46
CA ALA A 185 14.50 11.64 14.60
C ALA A 185 13.16 12.15 15.17
N ALA A 186 12.12 12.21 14.35
CA ALA A 186 10.76 12.55 14.76
C ALA A 186 9.97 11.35 15.33
N GLY A 187 10.53 10.14 15.32
CA GLY A 187 9.88 8.92 15.82
C GLY A 187 8.87 8.29 14.86
N LEU A 188 8.87 8.70 13.59
CA LEU A 188 8.03 8.11 12.56
C LEU A 188 8.62 6.79 12.05
N ARG A 189 7.74 5.83 11.75
CA ARG A 189 8.11 4.57 11.08
C ARG A 189 8.55 4.82 9.64
N ARG A 190 9.33 3.91 9.07
CA ARG A 190 9.89 4.08 7.71
C ARG A 190 9.69 2.83 6.86
N VAL A 191 9.08 3.00 5.69
CA VAL A 191 8.92 1.98 4.64
C VAL A 191 9.32 2.57 3.30
N ALA A 192 9.55 1.77 2.26
CA ALA A 192 9.83 2.28 0.92
C ALA A 192 9.59 1.22 -0.14
N HIS A 193 9.08 1.65 -1.31
CA HIS A 193 9.07 0.86 -2.53
C HIS A 193 10.50 0.60 -2.97
N ALA A 194 10.86 -0.68 -3.05
CA ALA A 194 12.14 -1.10 -3.58
C ALA A 194 12.07 -2.51 -4.15
N GLY A 195 12.69 -2.73 -5.31
CA GLY A 195 12.74 -4.04 -5.93
C GLY A 195 11.41 -4.48 -6.54
N GLU A 196 10.58 -3.53 -6.97
CA GLU A 196 9.44 -3.79 -7.84
C GLU A 196 9.90 -3.83 -9.31
N GLU A 197 10.30 -2.67 -9.82
CA GLU A 197 10.95 -2.50 -11.13
C GLU A 197 12.46 -2.28 -10.97
N GLY A 198 12.89 -1.74 -9.83
CA GLY A 198 14.28 -1.41 -9.51
C GLY A 198 15.12 -2.64 -9.14
N PRO A 199 16.46 -2.54 -9.23
CA PRO A 199 17.36 -3.66 -8.96
C PRO A 199 17.41 -4.02 -7.46
N PRO A 200 17.91 -5.22 -7.09
CA PRO A 200 18.21 -5.59 -5.70
C PRO A 200 19.05 -4.55 -4.91
N ALA A 201 19.88 -3.78 -5.61
CA ALA A 201 20.65 -2.69 -5.01
C ALA A 201 19.75 -1.63 -4.35
N TYR A 202 18.57 -1.35 -4.89
CA TYR A 202 17.62 -0.40 -4.29
C TYR A 202 17.04 -0.95 -2.98
N VAL A 203 16.79 -2.25 -2.89
CA VAL A 203 16.38 -2.89 -1.63
C VAL A 203 17.46 -2.73 -0.57
N ARG A 204 18.74 -2.90 -0.94
CA ARG A 204 19.88 -2.68 -0.04
C ARG A 204 19.97 -1.21 0.38
N GLU A 205 19.83 -0.27 -0.54
CA GLU A 205 19.83 1.16 -0.22
C GLU A 205 18.67 1.54 0.70
N ALA A 206 17.46 1.05 0.47
CA ALA A 206 16.33 1.30 1.35
C ALA A 206 16.62 0.80 2.79
N LEU A 207 17.22 -0.39 2.94
CA LEU A 207 17.59 -0.93 4.25
C LEU A 207 18.75 -0.16 4.91
N ASP A 208 19.82 0.11 4.17
CA ASP A 208 21.09 0.60 4.73
C ASP A 208 21.19 2.13 4.78
N VAL A 209 20.54 2.82 3.85
CA VAL A 209 20.57 4.27 3.72
C VAL A 209 19.34 4.91 4.35
N LEU A 210 18.15 4.40 4.02
CA LEU A 210 16.90 4.96 4.54
C LEU A 210 16.53 4.38 5.91
N GLY A 211 17.06 3.20 6.25
CA GLY A 211 16.78 2.53 7.52
C GLY A 211 15.33 2.09 7.64
N VAL A 212 14.74 1.64 6.52
CA VAL A 212 13.35 1.17 6.50
C VAL A 212 13.17 -0.11 7.32
N GLU A 213 11.99 -0.26 7.88
CA GLU A 213 11.59 -1.38 8.73
C GLU A 213 10.89 -2.49 7.92
N ARG A 214 10.45 -2.14 6.70
CA ARG A 214 9.76 -3.00 5.75
C ARG A 214 10.06 -2.53 4.32
N ILE A 215 10.08 -3.45 3.37
CA ILE A 215 10.25 -3.14 1.94
C ILE A 215 8.92 -3.36 1.24
N ASP A 216 8.53 -2.38 0.43
CA ASP A 216 7.33 -2.47 -0.37
C ASP A 216 7.62 -3.12 -1.73
N HIS A 217 6.83 -4.15 -2.06
CA HIS A 217 7.09 -5.19 -3.07
C HIS A 217 8.28 -6.12 -2.77
N GLY A 218 9.52 -5.70 -3.09
CA GLY A 218 10.73 -6.49 -2.89
C GLY A 218 10.88 -7.76 -3.75
N ILE A 219 10.05 -7.96 -4.77
CA ILE A 219 10.02 -9.20 -5.58
C ILE A 219 11.33 -9.48 -6.33
N ARG A 220 12.04 -8.42 -6.75
CA ARG A 220 13.33 -8.53 -7.44
C ARG A 220 14.48 -8.89 -6.51
N SER A 221 14.28 -8.90 -5.18
CA SER A 221 15.31 -9.36 -4.22
C SER A 221 15.83 -10.76 -4.51
N LEU A 222 14.99 -11.62 -5.13
CA LEU A 222 15.34 -12.99 -5.51
C LEU A 222 16.45 -13.11 -6.58
N GLU A 223 16.82 -12.01 -7.22
CA GLU A 223 17.93 -11.94 -8.17
C GLU A 223 19.30 -11.89 -7.47
N ASP A 224 19.32 -11.66 -6.15
CA ASP A 224 20.53 -11.53 -5.35
C ASP A 224 20.48 -12.48 -4.12
N PRO A 225 21.16 -13.64 -4.18
CA PRO A 225 21.13 -14.63 -3.11
C PRO A 225 21.63 -14.12 -1.75
N GLU A 226 22.58 -13.18 -1.73
CA GLU A 226 23.08 -12.61 -0.48
C GLU A 226 22.05 -11.69 0.17
N LEU A 227 21.31 -10.94 -0.65
CA LEU A 227 20.19 -10.13 -0.19
C LEU A 227 19.07 -11.04 0.36
N VAL A 228 18.70 -12.11 -0.33
CA VAL A 228 17.72 -13.09 0.18
C VAL A 228 18.15 -13.63 1.54
N ALA A 229 19.41 -14.08 1.68
CA ALA A 229 19.93 -14.60 2.94
C ALA A 229 19.87 -13.55 4.08
N ARG A 230 20.09 -12.27 3.77
CA ARG A 230 19.92 -11.17 4.72
C ARG A 230 18.46 -11.01 5.12
N LEU A 231 17.54 -10.88 4.16
CA LEU A 231 16.12 -10.66 4.40
C LEU A 231 15.51 -11.79 5.25
N VAL A 232 15.90 -13.04 5.00
CA VAL A 232 15.50 -14.21 5.81
C VAL A 232 16.05 -14.12 7.24
N ARG A 233 17.34 -13.82 7.39
CA ARG A 233 17.99 -13.73 8.71
C ARG A 233 17.39 -12.63 9.58
N GLU A 234 17.18 -11.46 8.98
CA GLU A 234 16.66 -10.27 9.67
C GLU A 234 15.13 -10.27 9.75
N GLN A 235 14.47 -11.19 9.04
CA GLN A 235 13.02 -11.29 8.95
C GLN A 235 12.37 -9.97 8.50
N VAL A 236 13.03 -9.27 7.59
CA VAL A 236 12.54 -8.03 6.97
C VAL A 236 11.26 -8.36 6.21
N PRO A 237 10.11 -7.72 6.53
CA PRO A 237 8.90 -7.99 5.79
C PRO A 237 8.94 -7.39 4.39
N LEU A 238 8.30 -8.10 3.45
CA LEU A 238 8.12 -7.68 2.05
C LEU A 238 6.62 -7.61 1.75
N THR A 239 6.08 -6.43 1.43
CA THR A 239 4.64 -6.25 1.15
C THR A 239 4.34 -6.52 -0.32
N VAL A 240 4.10 -7.79 -0.65
CA VAL A 240 3.94 -8.24 -2.04
C VAL A 240 2.53 -7.95 -2.54
N CYS A 241 2.41 -7.49 -3.79
CA CYS A 241 1.14 -7.05 -4.40
C CYS A 241 0.87 -7.84 -5.70
N PRO A 242 0.35 -9.09 -5.63
CA PRO A 242 0.34 -9.99 -6.78
C PRO A 242 -0.41 -9.50 -8.02
N LEU A 243 -1.59 -8.89 -7.84
CA LEU A 243 -2.35 -8.32 -8.96
C LEU A 243 -1.64 -7.09 -9.54
N SER A 244 -1.12 -6.20 -8.69
CA SER A 244 -0.31 -5.05 -9.11
C SER A 244 0.87 -5.48 -9.97
N ASN A 245 1.70 -6.40 -9.48
CA ASN A 245 2.90 -6.84 -10.20
C ASN A 245 2.60 -7.43 -11.59
N VAL A 246 1.42 -8.05 -11.78
CA VAL A 246 0.98 -8.51 -13.11
C VAL A 246 0.44 -7.37 -13.96
N ARG A 247 -0.37 -6.48 -13.39
CA ARG A 247 -0.99 -5.35 -14.09
C ARG A 247 0.05 -4.33 -14.58
N LEU A 248 1.11 -4.14 -13.81
CA LEU A 248 2.25 -3.28 -14.12
C LEU A 248 3.36 -3.99 -14.91
N ARG A 249 3.15 -5.25 -15.31
CA ARG A 249 4.08 -6.05 -16.14
C ARG A 249 5.43 -6.39 -15.50
N CYS A 250 5.61 -6.13 -14.21
CA CYS A 250 6.75 -6.63 -13.45
C CYS A 250 6.81 -8.17 -13.44
N VAL A 251 5.65 -8.81 -13.50
CA VAL A 251 5.48 -10.26 -13.66
C VAL A 251 4.55 -10.53 -14.84
N SER A 252 4.89 -11.53 -15.67
CA SER A 252 4.15 -11.81 -16.91
C SER A 252 2.73 -12.38 -16.68
N SER A 253 2.53 -13.11 -15.58
CA SER A 253 1.24 -13.69 -15.20
C SER A 253 1.28 -14.12 -13.73
N LEU A 254 0.12 -14.29 -13.10
CA LEU A 254 0.04 -14.80 -11.73
C LEU A 254 0.69 -16.18 -11.58
N ALA A 255 0.60 -17.05 -12.59
CA ALA A 255 1.23 -18.38 -12.57
C ALA A 255 2.77 -18.32 -12.55
N ALA A 256 3.36 -17.20 -12.99
CA ALA A 256 4.81 -16.96 -12.96
C ALA A 256 5.25 -16.15 -11.74
N HIS A 257 4.34 -15.81 -10.83
CA HIS A 257 4.62 -14.92 -9.72
C HIS A 257 5.59 -15.55 -8.70
N PRO A 258 6.60 -14.81 -8.19
CA PRO A 258 7.66 -15.36 -7.34
C PRO A 258 7.23 -15.74 -5.92
N LEU A 259 6.01 -15.38 -5.50
CA LEU A 259 5.48 -15.56 -4.15
C LEU A 259 5.73 -16.95 -3.54
N PRO A 260 5.50 -18.09 -4.25
CA PRO A 260 5.76 -19.41 -3.69
C PRO A 260 7.25 -19.65 -3.41
N ARG A 261 8.13 -19.16 -4.30
CA ARG A 261 9.58 -19.21 -4.06
C ARG A 261 9.96 -18.35 -2.87
N MET A 262 9.39 -17.15 -2.74
CA MET A 262 9.70 -16.27 -1.61
C MET A 262 9.34 -16.93 -0.27
N LEU A 263 8.16 -17.55 -0.18
CA LEU A 263 7.77 -18.35 0.99
C LEU A 263 8.72 -19.53 1.23
N ALA A 264 9.07 -20.29 0.19
CA ALA A 264 9.95 -21.45 0.30
C ALA A 264 11.38 -21.10 0.76
N GLU A 265 11.89 -19.93 0.38
CA GLU A 265 13.18 -19.40 0.83
C GLU A 265 13.14 -18.89 2.30
N GLY A 266 11.95 -18.80 2.91
CA GLY A 266 11.76 -18.33 4.28
C GLY A 266 11.65 -16.80 4.42
N LEU A 267 11.37 -16.09 3.32
CA LEU A 267 11.12 -14.65 3.37
C LEU A 267 9.80 -14.36 4.09
N ARG A 268 9.77 -13.28 4.88
CA ARG A 268 8.55 -12.79 5.52
C ARG A 268 7.73 -11.97 4.53
N VAL A 269 7.03 -12.66 3.64
CA VAL A 269 6.14 -12.01 2.66
C VAL A 269 4.71 -11.88 3.18
N THR A 270 4.05 -10.79 2.81
CA THR A 270 2.60 -10.57 2.99
C THR A 270 1.94 -10.46 1.62
N VAL A 271 0.60 -10.46 1.57
CA VAL A 271 -0.16 -10.20 0.33
C VAL A 271 -1.03 -8.97 0.53
N ASN A 272 -0.92 -8.03 -0.40
CA ASN A 272 -1.51 -6.69 -0.35
C ASN A 272 -2.15 -6.33 -1.71
N SER A 273 -2.99 -5.30 -1.73
CA SER A 273 -3.75 -4.93 -2.93
C SER A 273 -3.20 -3.73 -3.69
N ASP A 274 -2.36 -2.90 -3.06
CA ASP A 274 -1.72 -1.76 -3.69
C ASP A 274 -2.75 -0.69 -4.12
N ASP A 275 -3.08 -0.60 -5.42
CA ASP A 275 -4.16 0.23 -5.97
C ASP A 275 -5.37 -0.62 -6.41
N PRO A 276 -6.22 -1.07 -5.48
CA PRO A 276 -7.21 -2.12 -5.74
C PRO A 276 -8.23 -1.77 -6.83
N ALA A 277 -8.64 -0.48 -6.91
CA ALA A 277 -9.59 -0.02 -7.92
C ALA A 277 -9.00 -0.08 -9.33
N TYR A 278 -7.67 0.01 -9.45
CA TYR A 278 -6.95 0.03 -10.71
C TYR A 278 -6.51 -1.38 -11.13
N PHE A 279 -6.09 -2.20 -10.17
CA PHE A 279 -5.50 -3.52 -10.44
C PHE A 279 -6.49 -4.68 -10.46
N GLY A 280 -7.75 -4.41 -10.09
CA GLY A 280 -8.85 -5.34 -10.31
C GLY A 280 -9.12 -6.27 -9.12
N GLY A 281 -8.76 -5.85 -7.91
CA GLY A 281 -9.07 -6.60 -6.71
C GLY A 281 -8.47 -6.01 -5.45
N TYR A 282 -9.21 -6.14 -4.34
CA TYR A 282 -8.81 -5.76 -3.00
C TYR A 282 -8.04 -6.90 -2.30
N ALA A 283 -7.84 -6.81 -0.99
CA ALA A 283 -7.01 -7.71 -0.22
C ALA A 283 -7.41 -9.20 -0.38
N ASP A 284 -8.69 -9.57 -0.24
CA ASP A 284 -9.13 -10.96 -0.41
C ASP A 284 -9.15 -11.41 -1.86
N ASP A 285 -9.43 -10.49 -2.79
CA ASP A 285 -9.34 -10.78 -4.23
C ASP A 285 -7.92 -11.19 -4.62
N ASN A 286 -6.88 -10.55 -4.04
CA ASN A 286 -5.49 -10.97 -4.22
C ASN A 286 -5.22 -12.37 -3.65
N PHE A 287 -5.74 -12.69 -2.46
CA PHE A 287 -5.66 -14.05 -1.89
C PHE A 287 -6.36 -15.09 -2.76
N ALA A 288 -7.55 -14.78 -3.28
CA ALA A 288 -8.29 -15.66 -4.19
C ALA A 288 -7.53 -15.86 -5.51
N ALA A 289 -6.92 -14.80 -6.05
CA ALA A 289 -6.14 -14.84 -7.27
C ALA A 289 -4.88 -15.72 -7.13
N VAL A 290 -4.11 -15.56 -6.05
CA VAL A 290 -2.93 -16.41 -5.80
C VAL A 290 -3.31 -17.85 -5.50
N ARG A 291 -4.39 -18.10 -4.74
CA ARG A 291 -4.90 -19.46 -4.49
C ARG A 291 -5.27 -20.18 -5.78
N ALA A 292 -5.86 -19.47 -6.73
CA ALA A 292 -6.28 -20.05 -8.00
C ALA A 292 -5.10 -20.30 -8.96
N ALA A 293 -4.08 -19.45 -8.93
CA ALA A 293 -3.02 -19.44 -9.94
C ALA A 293 -1.70 -20.09 -9.49
N LEU A 294 -1.44 -20.18 -8.18
CA LEU A 294 -0.18 -20.63 -7.61
C LEU A 294 -0.36 -21.94 -6.82
N PRO A 295 0.70 -22.76 -6.69
CA PRO A 295 0.66 -24.00 -5.92
C PRO A 295 0.77 -23.73 -4.41
N LEU A 296 -0.12 -22.88 -3.87
CA LEU A 296 -0.19 -22.54 -2.45
C LEU A 296 -1.19 -23.45 -1.74
N THR A 297 -0.85 -23.86 -0.52
CA THR A 297 -1.72 -24.57 0.40
C THR A 297 -2.50 -23.59 1.29
N GLY A 298 -3.52 -24.09 1.99
CA GLY A 298 -4.21 -23.29 3.01
C GLY A 298 -3.28 -22.80 4.13
N GLU A 299 -2.27 -23.59 4.50
CA GLU A 299 -1.28 -23.17 5.51
C GLU A 299 -0.31 -22.11 4.99
N ASP A 300 -0.04 -22.09 3.68
CA ASP A 300 0.71 -20.98 3.06
C ASP A 300 -0.11 -19.68 3.16
N GLU A 301 -1.42 -19.72 2.89
CA GLU A 301 -2.30 -18.56 3.09
C GLU A 301 -2.35 -18.12 4.54
N ARG A 302 -2.44 -19.06 5.50
CA ARG A 302 -2.35 -18.76 6.94
C ARG A 302 -1.05 -18.05 7.26
N THR A 303 0.07 -18.53 6.71
CA THR A 303 1.39 -17.93 6.91
C THR A 303 1.45 -16.50 6.37
N LEU A 304 0.91 -16.24 5.18
CA LEU A 304 0.83 -14.90 4.58
C LEU A 304 0.01 -13.94 5.47
N ALA A 305 -1.16 -14.38 5.94
CA ALA A 305 -1.98 -13.61 6.86
C ALA A 305 -1.30 -13.37 8.21
N ARG A 306 -0.67 -14.39 8.80
CA ARG A 306 0.10 -14.28 10.04
C ARG A 306 1.23 -13.26 9.88
N ASN A 307 1.99 -13.36 8.79
CA ASN A 307 3.08 -12.43 8.49
C ASN A 307 2.60 -10.99 8.43
N SER A 308 1.38 -10.74 7.93
CA SER A 308 0.83 -9.38 7.88
C SER A 308 0.65 -8.75 9.28
N PHE A 309 0.24 -9.51 10.30
CA PHE A 309 0.15 -8.96 11.66
C PHE A 309 1.50 -8.86 12.38
N LEU A 310 2.46 -9.72 12.02
CA LEU A 310 3.85 -9.64 12.51
C LEU A 310 4.63 -8.47 11.88
N ALA A 311 4.26 -8.08 10.66
CA ALA A 311 4.87 -6.99 9.91
C ALA A 311 4.20 -5.63 10.14
N ALA A 312 2.99 -5.61 10.73
CA ALA A 312 2.27 -4.40 11.09
C ALA A 312 2.95 -3.66 12.25
N PHE A 313 2.88 -2.32 12.25
CA PHE A 313 3.34 -1.40 13.29
C PHE A 313 2.41 -1.39 14.53
N LEU A 314 2.19 -2.59 15.07
CA LEU A 314 1.37 -2.86 16.26
C LEU A 314 2.20 -3.03 17.54
N ASP A 315 3.50 -2.70 17.54
CA ASP A 315 4.38 -2.90 18.72
C ASP A 315 3.90 -2.13 19.96
N HIS A 316 3.09 -1.10 19.76
CA HIS A 316 2.47 -0.32 20.83
C HIS A 316 1.19 -0.96 21.40
N ASP A 317 0.63 -1.98 20.74
CA ASP A 317 -0.59 -2.71 21.13
C ASP A 317 -0.41 -4.23 20.92
N GLU A 318 0.57 -4.80 21.62
CA GLU A 318 0.81 -6.26 21.64
C GLU A 318 -0.44 -7.09 21.98
N PRO A 319 -1.33 -6.68 22.92
CA PRO A 319 -2.57 -7.41 23.15
C PRO A 319 -3.47 -7.49 21.91
N ARG A 320 -3.53 -6.44 21.08
CA ARG A 320 -4.25 -6.48 19.80
C ARG A 320 -3.57 -7.39 18.80
N ARG A 321 -2.25 -7.28 18.62
CA ARG A 321 -1.48 -8.19 17.75
C ARG A 321 -1.74 -9.65 18.11
N ALA A 322 -1.68 -10.00 19.40
CA ALA A 322 -1.95 -11.35 19.87
C ALA A 322 -3.37 -11.85 19.56
N ARG A 323 -4.40 -11.00 19.70
CA ARG A 323 -5.78 -11.35 19.32
C ARG A 323 -5.93 -11.59 17.82
N LEU A 324 -5.37 -10.71 17.01
CA LEU A 324 -5.41 -10.82 15.54
C LEU A 324 -4.70 -12.08 15.04
N LEU A 325 -3.55 -12.41 15.64
CA LEU A 325 -2.86 -13.67 15.36
C LEU A 325 -3.71 -14.88 15.75
N ALA A 326 -4.37 -14.84 16.92
CA ALA A 326 -5.26 -15.92 17.34
C ALA A 326 -6.47 -16.10 16.40
N GLU A 327 -7.02 -15.02 15.84
CA GLU A 327 -8.05 -15.10 14.79
C GLU A 327 -7.54 -15.81 13.53
N VAL A 328 -6.31 -15.50 13.10
CA VAL A 328 -5.67 -16.19 11.98
C VAL A 328 -5.47 -17.67 12.28
N GLU A 329 -5.01 -18.04 13.48
CA GLU A 329 -4.81 -19.45 13.86
C GLU A 329 -6.11 -20.24 13.96
N ALA A 330 -7.20 -19.59 14.38
CA ALA A 330 -8.51 -20.22 14.50
C ALA A 330 -9.22 -20.38 13.14
N TYR A 331 -8.76 -19.69 12.10
CA TYR A 331 -9.40 -19.72 10.78
C TYR A 331 -9.24 -21.08 10.09
N ASP A 332 -10.28 -21.56 9.41
CA ASP A 332 -10.23 -22.81 8.64
C ASP A 332 -9.73 -22.55 7.20
N VAL A 333 -8.53 -23.03 6.89
CA VAL A 333 -7.85 -22.74 5.61
C VAL A 333 -8.03 -23.80 4.53
N GLY A 334 -8.72 -24.90 4.84
CA GLY A 334 -9.00 -26.01 3.91
C GLY A 334 -10.48 -26.16 3.58
#